data_AF-A0A4Q0Q964-F1
#
_entry.id   AF-A0A4Q0Q964-F1
#
_cell.length_a   1.000
_cell.length_b   1.000
_cell.length_c   1.000
_cell.angle_alpha   90.00
_cell.angle_beta   90.00
_cell.angle_gamma   90.00
#
_symmetry.space_group_name_H-M   'P 1'
#
loop_
_entity.id
_entity.type
_entity.pdbx_description
1 polymer ?
#
loop_
_entity_poly.entity_id
_entity_poly.type
_entity_poly.pdbx_seq_one_letter_code
_entity_poly.pdbx_strand_id
1 'polypeptide(L)'
;MQQHETIVTSLAKRGEQLAAKRAAAQDTLDRAITGRQQTLLSGDLGDQRALDKLQANVDAAASALAGIDDALVILAHQKTEAERQLGAERERIERASAADKLHKQVVAIEAALPGYLAQSKALADALSDVSHFHFESGQMAGFLQNTGSQIEIAANFTLAELKAMPDAIRQGRQPIPREVATAPVPLPEPASPTMTAFMLRSARYCDPDGRRRFAGQWEDATMPVATAQRALGKGIAAPLTDPRRAQLRGARGGDFDPKAPDVVDLDAVAEPPTAPKIEPDTVLREANFTVIDRSAEARTIEIEVPRT
;
A
#
# COMPACT_ATOMS: atom_id res chain seq x y z
N MET A 1 8.38 20.76 -22.42
CA MET A 1 8.95 19.50 -21.86
C MET A 1 10.01 18.85 -22.77
N GLN A 2 9.68 18.28 -23.94
CA GLN A 2 10.63 17.52 -24.80
C GLN A 2 11.91 18.29 -25.20
N GLN A 3 11.81 19.60 -25.42
CA GLN A 3 12.97 20.44 -25.75
C GLN A 3 14.00 20.48 -24.61
N HIS A 4 13.57 20.68 -23.36
CA HIS A 4 14.46 20.71 -22.20
C HIS A 4 15.08 19.34 -21.91
N GLU A 5 14.34 18.25 -22.10
CA GLU A 5 14.88 16.88 -21.96
C GLU A 5 15.97 16.60 -23.00
N THR A 6 15.75 17.05 -24.24
CA THR A 6 16.75 16.94 -25.30
C THR A 6 18.00 17.75 -24.97
N ILE A 7 17.85 18.97 -24.45
CA ILE A 7 18.96 19.84 -24.03
C ILE A 7 19.77 19.16 -22.92
N VAL A 8 19.12 18.71 -21.83
CA VAL A 8 19.80 18.01 -20.73
C VAL A 8 20.58 16.78 -21.23
N THR A 9 19.96 15.97 -22.10
CA THR A 9 20.60 14.79 -22.68
C THR A 9 21.83 15.16 -23.53
N SER A 10 21.70 16.21 -24.37
CA SER A 10 22.81 16.67 -25.20
C SER A 10 23.97 17.25 -24.38
N LEU A 11 23.68 18.00 -23.30
CA LEU A 11 24.67 18.52 -22.38
C LEU A 11 25.38 17.40 -21.61
N ALA A 12 24.65 16.37 -21.18
CA ALA A 12 25.23 15.19 -20.53
C ALA A 12 26.23 14.49 -21.46
N LYS A 13 25.83 14.22 -22.72
CA LYS A 13 26.72 13.63 -23.74
C LYS A 13 27.94 14.51 -24.02
N ARG A 14 27.78 15.84 -24.05
CA ARG A 14 28.90 16.76 -24.23
C ARG A 14 29.86 16.74 -23.04
N GLY A 15 29.35 16.53 -21.83
CA GLY A 15 30.14 16.38 -20.61
C GLY A 15 31.02 15.14 -20.64
N GLU A 16 30.47 14.00 -21.06
CA GLU A 16 31.25 12.78 -21.26
C GLU A 16 32.39 12.97 -22.26
N GLN A 17 32.11 13.65 -23.39
CA GLN A 17 33.13 13.97 -24.38
C GLN A 17 34.23 14.89 -23.84
N LEU A 18 33.87 15.91 -23.07
CA LEU A 18 34.85 16.83 -22.46
C LEU A 18 35.66 16.14 -21.36
N ALA A 19 35.06 15.25 -20.57
CA ALA A 19 35.75 14.47 -19.55
C ALA A 19 36.80 13.53 -20.19
N ALA A 20 36.45 12.85 -21.29
CA ALA A 20 37.40 12.05 -22.04
C ALA A 20 38.56 12.89 -22.62
N LYS A 21 38.25 14.08 -23.15
CA LYS A 21 39.28 15.02 -23.64
C LYS A 21 40.18 15.54 -22.51
N ARG A 22 39.62 15.81 -21.34
CA ARG A 22 40.37 16.24 -20.16
C ARG A 22 41.38 15.18 -19.74
N ALA A 23 40.97 13.91 -19.67
CA ALA A 23 41.86 12.80 -19.36
C ALA A 23 43.03 12.72 -20.36
N ALA A 24 42.74 12.79 -21.67
CA ALA A 24 43.78 12.80 -22.70
C ALA A 24 44.71 14.03 -22.64
N ALA A 25 44.18 15.20 -22.26
CA ALA A 25 44.97 16.42 -22.05
C ALA A 25 45.89 16.30 -20.82
N GLN A 26 45.39 15.70 -19.73
CA GLN A 26 46.19 15.38 -18.55
C GLN A 26 47.34 14.42 -18.90
N ASP A 27 47.06 13.32 -19.60
CA ASP A 27 48.10 12.37 -20.05
C ASP A 27 49.16 13.05 -20.93
N THR A 28 48.78 14.08 -21.68
CA THR A 28 49.69 14.85 -22.54
C THR A 28 50.56 15.79 -21.71
N LEU A 29 49.98 16.46 -20.71
CA LEU A 29 50.73 17.29 -19.77
C LEU A 29 51.73 16.46 -18.97
N ASP A 30 51.31 15.32 -18.44
CA ASP A 30 52.17 14.43 -17.64
C ASP A 30 53.36 13.92 -18.45
N ARG A 31 53.14 13.56 -19.74
CA ARG A 31 54.22 13.21 -20.66
C ARG A 31 55.15 14.37 -20.97
N ALA A 32 54.63 15.60 -21.14
CA ALA A 32 55.44 16.78 -21.38
C ALA A 32 56.32 17.13 -20.16
N ILE A 33 55.76 17.04 -18.95
CA ILE A 33 56.48 17.24 -17.69
C ILE A 33 57.58 16.18 -17.53
N THR A 34 57.25 14.90 -17.73
CA THR A 34 58.22 13.80 -17.61
C THR A 34 59.35 13.95 -18.62
N GLY A 35 59.02 14.28 -19.88
CA GLY A 35 60.03 14.51 -20.93
C GLY A 35 60.98 15.66 -20.59
N ARG A 36 60.45 16.77 -20.06
CA ARG A 36 61.27 17.89 -19.59
C ARG A 36 62.17 17.51 -18.40
N GLN A 37 61.64 16.80 -17.41
CA GLN A 37 62.40 16.34 -16.25
C GLN A 37 63.55 15.42 -16.67
N GLN A 38 63.30 14.48 -17.59
CA GLN A 38 64.32 13.58 -18.09
C GLN A 38 65.45 14.35 -18.80
N THR A 39 65.13 15.33 -19.65
CA THR A 39 66.16 16.16 -20.29
C THR A 39 66.96 16.99 -19.27
N LEU A 40 66.35 17.48 -18.20
CA LEU A 40 67.07 18.18 -17.13
C LEU A 40 68.01 17.27 -16.32
N LEU A 41 67.68 15.98 -16.20
CA LEU A 41 68.46 15.02 -15.42
C LEU A 41 69.57 14.34 -16.23
N SER A 42 69.34 14.08 -17.53
CA SER A 42 70.24 13.28 -18.36
C SER A 42 70.62 13.91 -19.70
N GLY A 43 70.09 15.09 -20.03
CA GLY A 43 70.37 15.81 -21.28
C GLY A 43 71.49 16.83 -21.17
N ASP A 44 71.82 17.46 -22.30
CA ASP A 44 72.77 18.57 -22.35
C ASP A 44 72.10 19.86 -21.84
N LEU A 45 72.56 20.34 -20.69
CA LEU A 45 72.07 21.57 -20.08
C LEU A 45 72.51 22.84 -20.83
N GLY A 46 73.49 22.73 -21.73
CA GLY A 46 73.92 23.83 -22.61
C GLY A 46 72.97 24.08 -23.79
N ASP A 47 72.10 23.12 -24.13
CA ASP A 47 71.13 23.26 -25.22
C ASP A 47 69.86 23.98 -24.74
N GLN A 48 69.99 25.29 -24.53
CA GLN A 48 68.87 26.14 -24.11
C GLN A 48 67.68 26.06 -25.08
N ARG A 49 67.94 25.88 -26.38
CA ARG A 49 66.88 25.80 -27.40
C ARG A 49 66.02 24.55 -27.22
N ALA A 50 66.63 23.41 -26.87
CA ALA A 50 65.88 22.20 -26.56
C ALA A 50 65.05 22.35 -25.28
N LEU A 51 65.62 22.97 -24.24
CA LEU A 51 64.91 23.23 -22.98
C LEU A 51 63.72 24.18 -23.16
N ASP A 52 63.89 25.26 -23.91
CA ASP A 52 62.81 26.21 -24.22
C ASP A 52 61.67 25.54 -25.00
N LYS A 53 62.00 24.64 -25.94
CA LYS A 53 60.99 23.86 -26.69
C LYS A 53 60.19 22.93 -25.78
N LEU A 54 60.85 22.25 -24.84
CA LEU A 54 60.17 21.37 -23.88
C LEU A 54 59.30 22.17 -22.91
N GLN A 55 59.75 23.34 -22.46
CA GLN A 55 58.95 24.25 -21.65
C GLN A 55 57.70 24.72 -22.42
N ALA A 56 57.85 25.15 -23.67
CA ALA A 56 56.73 25.56 -24.50
C ALA A 56 55.68 24.44 -24.69
N ASN A 57 56.11 23.17 -24.77
CA ASN A 57 55.20 22.04 -24.81
C ASN A 57 54.42 21.85 -23.51
N VAL A 58 55.08 22.02 -22.34
CA VAL A 58 54.42 21.98 -21.03
C VAL A 58 53.38 23.10 -20.93
N ASP A 59 53.75 24.33 -21.30
CA ASP A 59 52.87 25.49 -21.24
C ASP A 59 51.65 25.32 -22.15
N ALA A 60 51.86 24.81 -23.37
CA ALA A 60 50.77 24.52 -24.31
C ALA A 60 49.82 23.43 -23.77
N ALA A 61 50.35 22.35 -23.20
CA ALA A 61 49.54 21.28 -22.61
C ALA A 61 48.76 21.75 -21.37
N ALA A 62 49.40 22.55 -20.51
CA ALA A 62 48.75 23.14 -19.34
C ALA A 62 47.62 24.10 -19.72
N SER A 63 47.86 24.96 -20.72
CA SER A 63 46.84 25.87 -21.27
C SER A 63 45.66 25.10 -21.88
N ALA A 64 45.92 24.04 -22.64
CA ALA A 64 44.87 23.20 -23.21
C ALA A 64 44.03 22.50 -22.14
N LEU A 65 44.66 21.98 -21.07
CA LEU A 65 43.96 21.38 -19.94
C LEU A 65 43.09 22.41 -19.21
N ALA A 66 43.64 23.59 -18.90
CA ALA A 66 42.92 24.68 -18.25
C ALA A 66 41.69 25.11 -19.07
N GLY A 67 41.81 25.25 -20.39
CA GLY A 67 40.67 25.58 -21.25
C GLY A 67 39.57 24.51 -21.29
N ILE A 68 39.93 23.22 -21.13
CA ILE A 68 38.95 22.14 -21.00
C ILE A 68 38.28 22.18 -19.63
N ASP A 69 39.04 22.47 -18.56
CA ASP A 69 38.51 22.61 -17.21
C ASP A 69 37.51 23.77 -17.12
N ASP A 70 37.82 24.93 -17.71
CA ASP A 70 36.90 26.07 -17.81
C ASP A 70 35.62 25.69 -18.57
N ALA A 71 35.75 24.97 -19.69
CA ALA A 71 34.61 24.51 -20.47
C ALA A 71 33.72 23.52 -19.68
N LEU A 72 34.31 22.67 -18.85
CA LEU A 72 33.57 21.76 -17.96
C LEU A 72 32.80 22.51 -16.87
N VAL A 73 33.38 23.56 -16.30
CA VAL A 73 32.70 24.42 -15.31
C VAL A 73 31.47 25.09 -15.95
N ILE A 74 31.63 25.67 -17.14
CA ILE A 74 30.52 26.31 -17.87
C ILE A 74 29.43 25.29 -18.21
N LEU A 75 29.82 24.10 -18.68
CA LEU A 75 28.88 23.03 -19.02
C LEU A 75 28.09 22.56 -17.79
N ALA A 76 28.75 22.40 -16.65
CA ALA A 76 28.10 22.02 -15.40
C ALA A 76 27.02 23.04 -15.02
N HIS A 77 27.34 24.34 -15.12
CA HIS A 77 26.37 25.42 -14.88
C HIS A 77 25.17 25.35 -15.84
N GLN A 78 25.42 25.18 -17.14
CA GLN A 78 24.36 25.03 -18.16
C GLN A 78 23.47 23.82 -17.90
N LYS A 79 24.05 22.69 -17.46
CA LYS A 79 23.31 21.48 -17.12
C LYS A 79 22.39 21.72 -15.92
N THR A 80 22.90 22.29 -14.83
CA THR A 80 22.08 22.61 -13.65
C THR A 80 20.94 23.56 -14.00
N GLU A 81 21.19 24.55 -14.85
CA GLU A 81 20.15 25.47 -15.31
C GLU A 81 19.07 24.75 -16.14
N ALA A 82 19.46 23.91 -17.08
CA ALA A 82 18.53 23.15 -17.91
C ALA A 82 17.69 22.16 -17.08
N GLU A 83 18.30 21.50 -16.10
CA GLU A 83 17.60 20.60 -15.16
C GLU A 83 16.60 21.37 -14.28
N ARG A 84 16.97 22.56 -13.81
CA ARG A 84 16.07 23.46 -13.06
C ARG A 84 14.85 23.86 -13.91
N GLN A 85 15.08 24.25 -15.17
CA GLN A 85 14.00 24.60 -16.10
C GLN A 85 13.08 23.41 -16.40
N LEU A 86 13.66 22.22 -16.59
CA LEU A 86 12.88 21.00 -16.79
C LEU A 86 12.01 20.67 -15.57
N GLY A 87 12.56 20.79 -14.36
CA GLY A 87 11.83 20.61 -13.12
C GLY A 87 10.65 21.58 -12.97
N ALA A 88 10.90 22.87 -13.22
CA ALA A 88 9.87 23.90 -13.16
C ALA A 88 8.74 23.66 -14.19
N GLU A 89 9.08 23.23 -15.40
CA GLU A 89 8.09 22.92 -16.44
C GLU A 89 7.26 21.68 -16.08
N ARG A 90 7.88 20.64 -15.52
CA ARG A 90 7.15 19.45 -15.03
C ARG A 90 6.17 19.83 -13.93
N GLU A 91 6.62 20.61 -12.95
CA GLU A 91 5.79 21.07 -11.85
C GLU A 91 4.62 21.96 -12.34
N ARG A 92 4.87 22.84 -13.31
CA ARG A 92 3.82 23.65 -13.95
C ARG A 92 2.76 22.79 -14.62
N ILE A 93 3.17 21.76 -15.37
CA ILE A 93 2.27 20.84 -16.07
C ILE A 93 1.45 20.02 -15.06
N GLU A 94 2.09 19.51 -14.01
CA GLU A 94 1.42 18.76 -12.95
C GLU A 94 0.36 19.62 -12.25
N ARG A 95 0.71 20.85 -11.86
CA ARG A 95 -0.24 21.81 -11.27
C ARG A 95 -1.40 22.14 -12.21
N ALA A 96 -1.12 22.38 -13.48
CA ALA A 96 -2.16 22.65 -14.47
C ALA A 96 -3.14 21.46 -14.58
N SER A 97 -2.61 20.25 -14.69
CA SER A 97 -3.42 19.04 -14.75
C SER A 97 -4.29 18.83 -13.50
N ALA A 98 -3.70 19.02 -12.31
CA ALA A 98 -4.44 18.91 -11.05
C ALA A 98 -5.52 19.98 -10.91
N ALA A 99 -5.21 21.23 -11.27
CA ALA A 99 -6.17 22.33 -11.27
C ALA A 99 -7.33 22.09 -12.25
N ASP A 100 -7.05 21.57 -13.45
CA ASP A 100 -8.08 21.25 -14.44
C ASP A 100 -8.99 20.10 -13.98
N LYS A 101 -8.42 19.09 -13.30
CA LYS A 101 -9.19 18.01 -12.69
C LYS A 101 -10.10 18.54 -11.58
N LEU A 102 -9.56 19.35 -10.66
CA LEU A 102 -10.34 19.96 -9.59
C LEU A 102 -11.44 20.86 -10.15
N HIS A 103 -11.13 21.70 -11.15
CA HIS A 103 -12.11 22.57 -11.80
C HIS A 103 -13.30 21.78 -12.36
N LYS A 104 -13.05 20.65 -13.06
CA LYS A 104 -14.12 19.77 -13.55
C LYS A 104 -14.99 19.21 -12.43
N GLN A 105 -14.39 18.81 -11.31
CA GLN A 105 -15.13 18.32 -10.15
C GLN A 105 -16.00 19.41 -9.52
N VAL A 106 -15.47 20.62 -9.38
CA VAL A 106 -16.22 21.76 -8.82
C VAL A 106 -17.40 22.14 -9.71
N VAL A 107 -17.20 22.17 -11.05
CA VAL A 107 -18.29 22.40 -12.01
C VAL A 107 -19.37 21.32 -11.90
N ALA A 108 -18.98 20.05 -11.72
CA ALA A 108 -19.94 18.96 -11.55
C ALA A 108 -20.75 19.09 -10.25
N ILE A 109 -20.11 19.49 -9.14
CA ILE A 109 -20.81 19.75 -7.87
C ILE A 109 -21.79 20.91 -8.02
N GLU A 110 -21.34 22.03 -8.62
CA GLU A 110 -22.18 23.20 -8.85
C GLU A 110 -23.39 22.87 -9.73
N ALA A 111 -23.21 22.07 -10.77
CA ALA A 111 -24.31 21.66 -11.65
C ALA A 111 -25.31 20.71 -10.96
N ALA A 112 -24.86 19.87 -10.01
CA ALA A 112 -25.71 18.91 -9.32
C ALA A 112 -26.59 19.56 -8.23
N LEU A 113 -26.10 20.63 -7.60
CA LEU A 113 -26.73 21.24 -6.43
C LEU A 113 -28.18 21.72 -6.66
N PRO A 114 -28.50 22.48 -7.73
CA PRO A 114 -29.88 22.94 -7.95
C PRO A 114 -30.88 21.78 -8.10
N GLY A 115 -30.49 20.72 -8.82
CA GLY A 115 -31.34 19.54 -9.01
C GLY A 115 -31.61 18.81 -7.70
N TYR A 116 -30.58 18.64 -6.87
CA TYR A 116 -30.72 18.03 -5.54
C TYR A 116 -31.64 18.86 -4.63
N LEU A 117 -31.48 20.17 -4.57
CA LEU A 117 -32.32 21.05 -3.75
C LEU A 117 -33.78 21.04 -4.23
N ALA A 118 -34.01 21.06 -5.54
CA ALA A 118 -35.35 21.00 -6.12
C ALA A 118 -36.06 19.67 -5.80
N GLN A 119 -35.37 18.54 -5.92
CA GLN A 119 -35.94 17.22 -5.59
C GLN A 119 -36.20 17.08 -4.08
N SER A 120 -35.29 17.57 -3.24
CA SER A 120 -35.45 17.56 -1.78
C SER A 120 -36.67 18.39 -1.37
N LYS A 121 -36.88 19.54 -2.01
CA LYS A 121 -38.07 20.37 -1.80
C LYS A 121 -39.34 19.66 -2.25
N ALA A 122 -39.37 19.07 -3.44
CA ALA A 122 -40.54 18.35 -3.96
C ALA A 122 -40.95 17.18 -3.05
N LEU A 123 -39.98 16.44 -2.50
CA LEU A 123 -40.24 15.38 -1.53
C LEU A 123 -40.81 15.94 -0.21
N ALA A 124 -40.24 17.04 0.29
CA ALA A 124 -40.73 17.69 1.50
C ALA A 124 -42.18 18.18 1.33
N ASP A 125 -42.51 18.77 0.19
CA ASP A 125 -43.87 19.24 -0.12
C ASP A 125 -44.86 18.04 -0.14
N ALA A 126 -44.51 16.94 -0.81
CA ALA A 126 -45.34 15.73 -0.85
C ALA A 126 -45.55 15.08 0.54
N LEU A 127 -44.53 15.11 1.41
CA LEU A 127 -44.63 14.63 2.79
C LEU A 127 -45.47 15.58 3.66
N SER A 128 -45.43 16.88 3.38
CA SER A 128 -46.25 17.89 4.05
C SER A 128 -47.72 17.71 3.73
N ASP A 129 -48.09 17.35 2.49
CA ASP A 129 -49.48 17.13 2.08
C ASP A 129 -50.20 16.06 2.92
N VAL A 130 -49.47 15.01 3.32
CA VAL A 130 -50.00 13.91 4.16
C VAL A 130 -49.83 14.14 5.66
N SER A 131 -49.17 15.22 6.06
CA SER A 131 -48.82 15.49 7.47
C SER A 131 -50.03 15.64 8.39
N HIS A 132 -51.17 16.05 7.85
CA HIS A 132 -52.41 16.24 8.61
C HIS A 132 -53.00 14.92 9.17
N PHE A 133 -52.60 13.76 8.63
CA PHE A 133 -53.00 12.45 9.15
C PHE A 133 -51.83 11.52 9.48
N HIS A 134 -50.58 11.92 9.23
CA HIS A 134 -49.38 11.15 9.57
C HIS A 134 -48.26 12.06 10.07
N PHE A 135 -48.10 12.12 11.40
CA PHE A 135 -47.19 13.04 12.09
C PHE A 135 -45.72 12.89 11.67
N GLU A 136 -45.26 11.65 11.51
CA GLU A 136 -43.89 11.32 11.13
C GLU A 136 -43.54 11.84 9.73
N SER A 137 -44.52 11.88 8.82
CA SER A 137 -44.33 12.51 7.50
C SER A 137 -44.13 14.01 7.63
N GLY A 138 -44.86 14.68 8.53
CA GLY A 138 -44.64 16.09 8.85
C GLY A 138 -43.24 16.35 9.44
N GLN A 139 -42.76 15.47 10.31
CA GLN A 139 -41.39 15.55 10.85
C GLN A 139 -40.33 15.38 9.75
N MET A 140 -40.52 14.42 8.85
CA MET A 140 -39.64 14.22 7.70
C MET A 140 -39.63 15.42 6.74
N ALA A 141 -40.81 16.02 6.47
CA ALA A 141 -40.91 17.22 5.65
C ALA A 141 -40.11 18.40 6.25
N GLY A 142 -40.30 18.65 7.56
CA GLY A 142 -39.56 19.70 8.27
C GLY A 142 -38.05 19.45 8.29
N PHE A 143 -37.62 18.19 8.46
CA PHE A 143 -36.21 17.81 8.39
C PHE A 143 -35.60 18.11 7.02
N LEU A 144 -36.28 17.73 5.93
CA LEU A 144 -35.80 17.96 4.57
C LEU A 144 -35.72 19.45 4.23
N GLN A 145 -36.72 20.25 4.62
CA GLN A 145 -36.70 21.71 4.42
C GLN A 145 -35.52 22.35 5.16
N ASN A 146 -35.36 22.03 6.45
CA ASN A 146 -34.27 22.58 7.26
C ASN A 146 -32.89 22.17 6.72
N THR A 147 -32.74 20.91 6.33
CA THR A 147 -31.49 20.38 5.76
C THR A 147 -31.19 21.03 4.40
N GLY A 148 -32.21 21.18 3.54
CA GLY A 148 -32.08 21.87 2.25
C GLY A 148 -31.57 23.30 2.41
N SER A 149 -32.15 24.08 3.33
CA SER A 149 -31.70 25.45 3.61
C SER A 149 -30.28 25.49 4.18
N GLN A 150 -29.91 24.57 5.06
CA GLN A 150 -28.54 24.49 5.59
C GLN A 150 -27.52 24.15 4.49
N ILE A 151 -27.86 23.20 3.60
CA ILE A 151 -27.01 22.82 2.48
C ILE A 151 -26.83 23.99 1.52
N GLU A 152 -27.90 24.72 1.19
CA GLU A 152 -27.82 25.89 0.31
C GLU A 152 -26.87 26.97 0.88
N ILE A 153 -26.99 27.27 2.17
CA ILE A 153 -26.10 28.23 2.85
C ILE A 153 -24.65 27.71 2.86
N ALA A 154 -24.43 26.47 3.28
CA ALA A 154 -23.09 25.88 3.36
C ALA A 154 -22.42 25.78 1.98
N ALA A 155 -23.19 25.47 0.95
CA ALA A 155 -22.71 25.39 -0.42
C ALA A 155 -22.26 26.74 -0.95
N ASN A 156 -22.93 27.85 -0.60
CA ASN A 156 -22.49 29.19 -1.03
C ASN A 156 -21.08 29.54 -0.54
N PHE A 157 -20.74 29.21 0.71
CA PHE A 157 -19.39 29.40 1.24
C PHE A 157 -18.39 28.43 0.61
N THR A 158 -18.73 27.14 0.63
CA THR A 158 -17.81 26.07 0.20
C THR A 158 -17.52 26.16 -1.30
N LEU A 159 -18.52 26.44 -2.14
CA LEU A 159 -18.32 26.59 -3.59
C LEU A 159 -17.49 27.81 -3.94
N ALA A 160 -17.64 28.93 -3.22
CA ALA A 160 -16.81 30.11 -3.45
C ALA A 160 -15.32 29.80 -3.22
N GLU A 161 -15.01 29.07 -2.14
CA GLU A 161 -13.65 28.61 -1.86
C GLU A 161 -13.16 27.61 -2.93
N LEU A 162 -13.96 26.57 -3.21
CA LEU A 162 -13.64 25.52 -4.19
C LEU A 162 -13.39 26.09 -5.60
N LYS A 163 -14.11 27.14 -5.99
CA LYS A 163 -13.91 27.82 -7.28
C LYS A 163 -12.57 28.56 -7.37
N ALA A 164 -12.05 29.06 -6.26
CA ALA A 164 -10.77 29.77 -6.21
C ALA A 164 -9.57 28.82 -6.16
N MET A 165 -9.76 27.58 -5.66
CA MET A 165 -8.66 26.62 -5.47
C MET A 165 -7.91 26.24 -6.75
N PRO A 166 -8.55 25.97 -7.92
CA PRO A 166 -7.82 25.67 -9.15
C PRO A 166 -6.78 26.74 -9.52
N ASP A 167 -7.13 28.01 -9.41
CA ASP A 167 -6.21 29.10 -9.71
C ASP A 167 -5.11 29.23 -8.65
N ALA A 168 -5.44 29.01 -7.38
CA ALA A 168 -4.44 28.95 -6.32
C ALA A 168 -3.41 27.82 -6.54
N ILE A 169 -3.85 26.65 -7.03
CA ILE A 169 -2.97 25.52 -7.39
C ILE A 169 -2.10 25.88 -8.60
N ARG A 170 -2.67 26.46 -9.67
CA ARG A 170 -1.89 26.91 -10.84
C ARG A 170 -0.80 27.91 -10.47
N GLN A 171 -1.09 28.80 -9.52
CA GLN A 171 -0.17 29.83 -9.04
C GLN A 171 0.81 29.32 -7.96
N GLY A 172 0.71 28.05 -7.55
CA GLY A 172 1.56 27.49 -6.50
C GLY A 172 1.28 28.03 -5.09
N ARG A 173 0.15 28.70 -4.87
CA ARG A 173 -0.31 29.18 -3.55
C ARG A 173 -0.94 28.09 -2.71
N GLN A 174 -1.40 27.02 -3.35
CA GLN A 174 -1.86 25.80 -2.70
C GLN A 174 -1.09 24.57 -3.18
N PRO A 175 -0.94 23.54 -2.32
CA PRO A 175 -0.34 22.29 -2.70
C PRO A 175 -1.23 21.55 -3.71
N ILE A 176 -0.60 20.69 -4.52
CA ILE A 176 -1.32 19.78 -5.41
C ILE A 176 -2.11 18.77 -4.55
N PRO A 177 -3.45 18.68 -4.70
CA PRO A 177 -4.24 17.70 -3.97
C PRO A 177 -3.77 16.28 -4.30
N ARG A 178 -3.38 15.51 -3.28
CA ARG A 178 -3.00 14.10 -3.44
C ARG A 178 -4.24 13.23 -3.35
N GLU A 179 -4.39 12.28 -4.26
CA GLU A 179 -5.40 11.24 -4.10
C GLU A 179 -5.04 10.40 -2.88
N VAL A 180 -5.95 10.36 -1.91
CA VAL A 180 -5.86 9.42 -0.80
C VAL A 180 -6.21 8.05 -1.36
N ALA A 181 -5.25 7.11 -1.32
CA ALA A 181 -5.51 5.74 -1.71
C ALA A 181 -6.65 5.18 -0.85
N THR A 182 -7.77 4.84 -1.49
CA THR A 182 -8.87 4.16 -0.82
C THR A 182 -8.37 2.81 -0.32
N ALA A 183 -8.43 2.59 0.99
CA ALA A 183 -8.05 1.31 1.59
C ALA A 183 -8.92 0.18 0.99
N PRO A 184 -8.33 -0.98 0.63
CA PRO A 184 -9.10 -2.09 0.12
C PRO A 184 -10.09 -2.58 1.19
N VAL A 185 -11.37 -2.65 0.81
CA VAL A 185 -12.41 -3.27 1.63
C VAL A 185 -12.04 -4.76 1.78
N PRO A 186 -11.84 -5.29 3.00
CA PRO A 186 -11.49 -6.69 3.18
C PRO A 186 -12.62 -7.59 2.65
N LEU A 187 -12.27 -8.55 1.79
CA LEU A 187 -13.21 -9.60 1.35
C LEU A 187 -13.70 -10.40 2.58
N PRO A 188 -14.99 -10.73 2.68
CA PRO A 188 -15.49 -11.63 3.73
C PRO A 188 -14.89 -13.03 3.54
N GLU A 189 -14.34 -13.58 4.63
CA GLU A 189 -13.71 -14.91 4.70
C GLU A 189 -14.74 -16.01 4.40
N PRO A 190 -14.39 -17.08 3.64
CA PRO A 190 -15.34 -18.14 3.29
C PRO A 190 -15.81 -18.91 4.53
N ALA A 191 -17.13 -19.09 4.66
CA ALA A 191 -17.74 -19.81 5.76
C ALA A 191 -17.18 -21.24 5.89
N SER A 192 -16.83 -21.64 7.13
CA SER A 192 -16.29 -22.97 7.42
C SER A 192 -17.27 -24.09 7.03
N PRO A 193 -16.79 -25.23 6.51
CA PRO A 193 -17.66 -26.31 6.06
C PRO A 193 -18.43 -26.96 7.22
N THR A 194 -19.75 -27.08 7.06
CA THR A 194 -20.67 -27.71 8.02
C THR A 194 -21.19 -29.05 7.51
N MET A 195 -21.52 -29.97 8.42
CA MET A 195 -22.11 -31.29 8.14
C MET A 195 -23.33 -31.52 9.02
N THR A 196 -24.36 -32.17 8.46
CA THR A 196 -25.58 -32.54 9.20
C THR A 196 -25.49 -33.99 9.67
N ALA A 197 -25.73 -34.22 10.96
CA ALA A 197 -25.79 -35.56 11.57
C ALA A 197 -27.12 -35.76 12.32
N PHE A 198 -27.60 -37.01 12.39
CA PHE A 198 -28.81 -37.36 13.12
C PHE A 198 -28.47 -37.70 14.56
N MET A 199 -29.01 -36.95 15.52
CA MET A 199 -28.64 -37.08 16.92
C MET A 199 -29.39 -38.23 17.58
N LEU A 200 -28.69 -39.20 18.15
CA LEU A 200 -29.28 -40.28 18.95
C LEU A 200 -29.42 -39.89 20.42
N ARG A 201 -28.67 -38.88 20.88
CA ARG A 201 -28.72 -38.29 22.22
C ARG A 201 -28.56 -36.76 22.12
N SER A 202 -29.13 -36.03 23.07
CA SER A 202 -28.99 -34.57 23.11
C SER A 202 -27.54 -34.19 23.39
N ALA A 203 -27.06 -33.15 22.71
CA ALA A 203 -25.67 -32.73 22.84
C ALA A 203 -25.46 -31.22 22.72
N ARG A 204 -24.38 -30.74 23.33
CA ARG A 204 -23.91 -29.36 23.20
C ARG A 204 -22.63 -29.31 22.37
N TYR A 205 -22.50 -28.28 21.55
CA TYR A 205 -21.31 -28.04 20.74
C TYR A 205 -21.11 -26.55 20.44
N CYS A 206 -19.91 -26.16 20.02
CA CYS A 206 -19.60 -24.81 19.56
C CYS A 206 -19.69 -24.70 18.03
N ASP A 207 -20.36 -23.66 17.54
CA ASP A 207 -20.36 -23.23 16.13
C ASP A 207 -18.98 -22.67 15.73
N PRO A 208 -18.67 -22.47 14.42
CA PRO A 208 -17.44 -21.81 13.97
C PRO A 208 -17.22 -20.43 14.62
N ASP A 209 -18.31 -19.71 14.92
CA ASP A 209 -18.28 -18.39 15.58
C ASP A 209 -18.09 -18.48 17.11
N GLY A 210 -17.76 -19.66 17.66
CA GLY A 210 -17.55 -19.88 19.09
C GLY A 210 -18.83 -19.88 19.94
N ARG A 211 -20.01 -19.85 19.32
CA ARG A 211 -21.30 -19.84 20.02
C ARG A 211 -21.70 -21.26 20.42
N ARG A 212 -22.13 -21.44 21.67
CA ARG A 212 -22.67 -22.71 22.16
C ARG A 212 -24.05 -22.96 21.55
N ARG A 213 -24.19 -24.09 20.87
CA ARG A 213 -25.41 -24.61 20.25
C ARG A 213 -25.84 -25.88 20.98
N PHE A 214 -27.13 -26.16 20.87
CA PHE A 214 -27.75 -27.37 21.42
C PHE A 214 -28.34 -28.17 20.26
N ALA A 215 -28.06 -29.47 20.26
CA ALA A 215 -28.59 -30.44 19.32
C ALA A 215 -29.54 -31.38 20.07
N GLY A 216 -30.83 -31.36 19.72
CA GLY A 216 -31.85 -32.18 20.36
C GLY A 216 -31.70 -33.66 20.03
N GLN A 217 -32.10 -34.53 20.95
CA GLN A 217 -32.18 -35.97 20.68
C GLN A 217 -33.25 -36.27 19.63
N TRP A 218 -32.91 -37.16 18.69
CA TRP A 218 -33.69 -37.55 17.52
C TRP A 218 -34.01 -36.40 16.56
N GLU A 219 -33.12 -35.42 16.50
CA GLU A 219 -33.17 -34.31 15.54
C GLU A 219 -31.96 -34.34 14.61
N ASP A 220 -32.10 -33.67 13.46
CA ASP A 220 -30.98 -33.42 12.56
C ASP A 220 -30.27 -32.13 13.02
N ALA A 221 -28.98 -32.19 13.31
CA ALA A 221 -28.20 -31.04 13.72
C ALA A 221 -27.08 -30.75 12.71
N THR A 222 -27.05 -29.51 12.21
CA THR A 222 -25.98 -29.01 11.34
C THR A 222 -24.90 -28.35 12.19
N MET A 223 -23.68 -28.88 12.11
CA MET A 223 -22.55 -28.46 12.93
C MET A 223 -21.23 -28.53 12.13
N PRO A 224 -20.12 -27.96 12.63
CA PRO A 224 -18.82 -28.08 11.96
C PRO A 224 -18.47 -29.55 11.67
N VAL A 225 -17.83 -29.82 10.53
CA VAL A 225 -17.48 -31.19 10.10
C VAL A 225 -16.73 -31.96 11.20
N ALA A 226 -15.77 -31.32 11.87
CA ALA A 226 -15.01 -31.94 12.95
C ALA A 226 -15.90 -32.33 14.15
N THR A 227 -16.87 -31.48 14.51
CA THR A 227 -17.84 -31.74 15.59
C THR A 227 -18.79 -32.87 15.21
N ALA A 228 -19.29 -32.89 13.96
CA ALA A 228 -20.16 -33.95 13.46
C ALA A 228 -19.43 -35.32 13.50
N GLN A 229 -18.17 -35.36 13.07
CA GLN A 229 -17.35 -36.56 13.12
C GLN A 229 -17.11 -37.05 14.56
N ARG A 230 -16.87 -36.14 15.52
CA ARG A 230 -16.78 -36.48 16.96
C ARG A 230 -18.08 -37.10 17.48
N ALA A 231 -19.23 -36.52 17.11
CA ALA A 231 -20.54 -37.03 17.52
C ALA A 231 -20.82 -38.44 16.96
N LEU A 232 -20.46 -38.67 15.68
CA LEU A 232 -20.55 -39.98 15.04
C LEU A 232 -19.62 -41.01 15.72
N GLY A 233 -18.37 -40.64 15.97
CA GLY A 233 -17.37 -41.52 16.59
C GLY A 233 -17.72 -41.94 18.02
N LYS A 234 -18.42 -41.08 18.78
CA LYS A 234 -18.89 -41.39 20.14
C LYS A 234 -20.25 -42.12 20.17
N GLY A 235 -20.86 -42.41 19.01
CA GLY A 235 -22.21 -42.98 18.93
C GLY A 235 -23.32 -42.07 19.48
N ILE A 236 -23.04 -40.78 19.60
CA ILE A 236 -24.00 -39.75 20.05
C ILE A 236 -24.87 -39.30 18.87
N ALA A 237 -24.30 -39.34 17.66
CA ALA A 237 -24.99 -39.15 16.41
C ALA A 237 -24.83 -40.37 15.50
N ALA A 238 -25.72 -40.50 14.53
CA ALA A 238 -25.72 -41.49 13.46
C ALA A 238 -25.73 -40.79 12.08
N PRO A 239 -25.29 -41.48 11.01
CA PRO A 239 -25.40 -40.95 9.67
C PRO A 239 -26.87 -40.78 9.27
N LEU A 240 -27.16 -39.85 8.35
CA LEU A 240 -28.53 -39.58 7.89
C LEU A 240 -29.20 -40.78 7.19
N THR A 241 -28.41 -41.77 6.79
CA THR A 241 -28.84 -43.03 6.18
C THR A 241 -29.25 -44.10 7.20
N ASP A 242 -29.11 -43.84 8.50
CA ASP A 242 -29.50 -44.81 9.54
C ASP A 242 -31.03 -45.01 9.55
N PRO A 243 -31.54 -46.27 9.48
CA PRO A 243 -32.97 -46.56 9.48
C PRO A 243 -33.71 -46.03 10.72
N ARG A 244 -33.00 -45.84 11.85
CA ARG A 244 -33.57 -45.27 13.09
C ARG A 244 -33.99 -43.81 12.91
N ARG A 245 -33.39 -43.07 11.98
CA ARG A 245 -33.81 -41.69 11.66
C ARG A 245 -35.24 -41.65 11.14
N ALA A 246 -35.61 -42.57 10.24
CA ALA A 246 -36.97 -42.60 9.70
C ALA A 246 -38.02 -42.93 10.76
N GLN A 247 -37.64 -43.66 11.82
CA GLN A 247 -38.55 -44.10 12.88
C GLN A 247 -38.63 -43.12 14.05
N LEU A 248 -37.53 -42.45 14.40
CA LEU A 248 -37.40 -41.68 15.64
C LEU A 248 -37.37 -40.17 15.44
N ARG A 249 -37.17 -39.69 14.20
CA ARG A 249 -37.04 -38.25 13.94
C ARG A 249 -38.29 -37.49 14.42
N GLY A 250 -38.09 -36.54 15.32
CA GLY A 250 -39.16 -35.74 15.92
C GLY A 250 -39.98 -36.46 17.00
N ALA A 251 -39.62 -37.69 17.39
CA ALA A 251 -40.39 -38.48 18.37
C ALA A 251 -40.34 -37.93 19.81
N ARG A 252 -39.38 -37.04 20.15
CA ARG A 252 -39.22 -36.50 21.51
C ARG A 252 -40.18 -35.34 21.82
N GLY A 253 -40.72 -34.66 20.81
CA GLY A 253 -41.46 -33.40 21.00
C GLY A 253 -40.57 -32.24 21.47
N GLY A 254 -41.14 -31.04 21.57
CA GLY A 254 -40.42 -29.76 21.78
C GLY A 254 -39.96 -29.45 23.22
N ASP A 255 -40.20 -30.33 24.18
CA ASP A 255 -39.77 -30.14 25.58
C ASP A 255 -38.30 -30.55 25.75
N PHE A 256 -37.41 -29.63 25.43
CA PHE A 256 -35.97 -29.78 25.66
C PHE A 256 -35.54 -28.88 26.81
N ASP A 257 -35.02 -29.47 27.90
CA ASP A 257 -34.21 -28.73 28.86
C ASP A 257 -32.74 -28.84 28.45
N PRO A 258 -32.11 -27.75 27.96
CA PRO A 258 -30.70 -27.78 27.57
C PRO A 258 -29.78 -28.11 28.75
N LYS A 259 -30.23 -27.95 30.01
CA LYS A 259 -29.47 -28.20 31.25
C LYS A 259 -29.71 -29.59 31.85
N ALA A 260 -30.46 -30.46 31.18
CA ALA A 260 -30.70 -31.80 31.68
C ALA A 260 -29.39 -32.62 31.76
N PRO A 261 -29.26 -33.51 32.77
CA PRO A 261 -28.02 -34.26 33.04
C PRO A 261 -27.71 -35.32 31.96
N ASP A 262 -28.65 -35.61 31.06
CA ASP A 262 -28.51 -36.56 29.95
C ASP A 262 -27.86 -35.92 28.69
N VAL A 263 -27.64 -34.60 28.69
CA VAL A 263 -27.05 -33.83 27.59
C VAL A 263 -25.54 -34.00 27.56
N VAL A 264 -25.02 -34.53 26.45
CA VAL A 264 -23.58 -34.79 26.28
C VAL A 264 -22.86 -33.57 25.73
N ASP A 265 -21.75 -33.18 26.33
CA ASP A 265 -20.88 -32.15 25.76
C ASP A 265 -19.93 -32.78 24.72
N LEU A 266 -20.07 -32.39 23.45
CA LEU A 266 -19.26 -32.90 22.35
C LEU A 266 -17.86 -32.29 22.31
N ASP A 267 -17.68 -31.15 22.97
CA ASP A 267 -16.41 -30.43 23.06
C ASP A 267 -15.69 -30.73 24.37
N ALA A 268 -16.36 -31.34 25.35
CA ALA A 268 -15.70 -31.97 26.49
C ALA A 268 -15.15 -33.37 26.12
N VAL A 269 -13.86 -33.45 25.77
CA VAL A 269 -13.09 -34.71 25.90
C VAL A 269 -11.78 -34.41 26.61
N ALA A 270 -11.59 -35.17 27.69
CA ALA A 270 -10.37 -35.53 28.41
C ALA A 270 -9.05 -35.06 27.78
N GLU A 271 -8.32 -34.23 28.55
CA GLU A 271 -6.87 -34.13 28.44
C GLU A 271 -6.25 -35.53 28.63
N PRO A 272 -5.34 -35.99 27.75
CA PRO A 272 -4.47 -37.12 28.08
C PRO A 272 -3.65 -36.76 29.33
N PRO A 273 -3.30 -37.72 30.22
CA PRO A 273 -2.54 -37.42 31.42
C PRO A 273 -1.24 -36.74 31.03
N THR A 274 -1.08 -35.49 31.46
CA THR A 274 0.09 -34.69 31.18
C THR A 274 1.30 -35.40 31.77
N ALA A 275 2.30 -35.67 30.92
CA ALA A 275 3.63 -36.03 31.38
C ALA A 275 4.10 -35.04 32.46
N PRO A 276 4.92 -35.47 33.44
CA PRO A 276 5.33 -34.60 34.54
C PRO A 276 5.90 -33.29 34.01
N LYS A 277 5.34 -32.18 34.46
CA LYS A 277 5.84 -30.82 34.18
C LYS A 277 7.29 -30.75 34.66
N ILE A 278 8.23 -30.78 33.71
CA ILE A 278 9.57 -30.27 33.96
C ILE A 278 9.41 -28.77 34.07
N GLU A 279 9.62 -28.22 35.26
CA GLU A 279 9.71 -26.78 35.46
C GLU A 279 10.83 -26.22 34.56
N PRO A 280 10.58 -25.18 33.76
CA PRO A 280 11.62 -24.59 32.95
C PRO A 280 12.65 -23.93 33.87
N ASP A 281 13.89 -24.38 33.72
CA ASP A 281 15.07 -23.97 34.48
C ASP A 281 15.18 -22.44 34.55
N THR A 282 15.41 -21.92 35.76
CA THR A 282 15.34 -20.49 36.09
C THR A 282 16.36 -19.67 35.29
N VAL A 283 17.44 -20.31 34.83
CA VAL A 283 18.51 -19.71 34.03
C VAL A 283 18.04 -19.28 32.64
N LEU A 284 17.07 -19.99 32.03
CA LEU A 284 16.55 -19.64 30.69
C LEU A 284 15.62 -18.41 30.70
N ARG A 285 15.09 -18.04 31.87
CA ARG A 285 14.24 -16.85 32.03
C ARG A 285 15.02 -15.56 32.12
N GLU A 286 16.28 -15.62 32.59
CA GLU A 286 17.15 -14.45 32.74
C GLU A 286 17.99 -14.15 31.48
N ALA A 287 18.05 -15.08 30.54
CA ALA A 287 18.73 -14.86 29.27
C ALA A 287 17.85 -14.03 28.32
N ASN A 288 18.23 -12.76 28.13
CA ASN A 288 17.66 -11.85 27.13
C ASN A 288 17.92 -12.36 25.70
N PHE A 289 17.13 -13.32 25.24
CA PHE A 289 17.19 -13.80 23.86
C PHE A 289 16.54 -12.78 22.93
N THR A 290 17.35 -12.14 22.09
CA THR A 290 16.88 -11.39 20.94
C THR A 290 16.58 -12.34 19.78
N VAL A 291 15.37 -12.25 19.24
CA VAL A 291 14.97 -12.99 18.03
C VAL A 291 15.77 -12.42 16.86
N ILE A 292 16.66 -13.24 16.30
CA ILE A 292 17.38 -12.91 15.06
C ILE A 292 16.53 -13.38 13.90
N ASP A 293 16.00 -12.45 13.12
CA ASP A 293 15.34 -12.75 11.85
C ASP A 293 16.40 -13.16 10.81
N ARG A 294 16.34 -14.42 10.37
CA ARG A 294 17.25 -14.99 9.36
C ARG A 294 16.62 -15.13 7.98
N SER A 295 15.46 -14.52 7.75
CA SER A 295 14.72 -14.62 6.47
C SER A 295 15.47 -14.02 5.27
N ALA A 296 16.53 -13.21 5.51
CA ALA A 296 17.35 -12.60 4.46
C ALA A 296 18.61 -13.40 4.06
N GLU A 297 19.00 -14.45 4.80
CA GLU A 297 20.16 -15.28 4.44
C GLU A 297 19.74 -16.50 3.61
N ALA A 298 19.65 -16.34 2.30
CA ALA A 298 19.59 -17.47 1.37
C ALA A 298 20.94 -18.21 1.37
N ARG A 299 21.12 -19.17 2.27
CA ARG A 299 22.25 -20.11 2.23
C ARG A 299 21.89 -21.25 1.28
N THR A 300 22.36 -21.18 0.05
CA THR A 300 22.31 -22.28 -0.91
C THR A 300 23.24 -23.38 -0.40
N ILE A 301 22.69 -24.54 -0.07
CA ILE A 301 23.48 -25.75 0.25
C ILE A 301 23.60 -26.53 -1.05
N GLU A 302 24.79 -26.53 -1.67
CA GLU A 302 25.10 -27.46 -2.74
C GLU A 302 25.34 -28.84 -2.12
N ILE A 303 24.50 -29.80 -2.46
CA ILE A 303 24.65 -31.20 -2.09
C ILE A 303 25.31 -31.90 -3.28
N GLU A 304 26.62 -32.19 -3.20
CA GLU A 304 27.26 -33.10 -4.14
C GLU A 304 26.79 -34.54 -3.85
N VAL A 305 26.02 -35.10 -4.77
CA VAL A 305 25.63 -36.51 -4.74
C VAL A 305 26.60 -37.30 -5.62
N PRO A 306 27.30 -38.33 -5.11
CA PRO A 306 28.12 -39.21 -5.93
C PRO A 306 27.21 -40.03 -6.86
N ARG A 307 27.45 -39.93 -8.16
CA ARG A 307 26.85 -40.84 -9.14
C ARG A 307 27.58 -42.19 -9.07
N THR A 308 26.85 -43.24 -8.73
CA THR A 308 27.18 -44.64 -9.09
C THR A 308 26.36 -45.05 -10.31
#